data_AF-A0A7S3XT19-F1
#
_entry.id   AF-A0A7S3XT19-F1
#
_cell.length_a   1.000
_cell.length_b   1.000
_cell.length_c   1.000
_cell.angle_alpha   90.00
_cell.angle_beta   90.00
_cell.angle_gamma   90.00
#
_symmetry.space_group_name_H-M   'P 1'
#
loop_
_entity.id
_entity.type
_entity.pdbx_description
1 polymer ?
#
loop_
_entity_poly.entity_id
_entity_poly.type
_entity_poly.pdbx_seq_one_letter_code
_entity_poly.pdbx_strand_id
1 'polypeptide(L)'
;AMDRRPFLGERSTEKSPLFSQNGRLSSDLSLEGAEHADGPRKFYKGEYTRMGVWLAVLTCLWIITRVTCACGAPNDCVSESSPSTTMNDIQILLLYGFTQAWFVEILERRRFWHVFSLQRWYFWVVLAGTPPVFSVISDLPVMEFSISSSFSLSGGMVAVLVAAGTGFSLWLAFHILYAKHVYAMDNFLVYVLGRVGVLLFFLVYMMVAYNEYEEYHFHHYWLAWAVSLFASFNHPASLLLLAVSTGVMVQGLGAYHTDFVFYADSRR
;
A
#
# COMPACT_ATOMS: atom_id res chain seq x y z
N ALA A 1 -3.81 22.85 9.82
CA ALA A 1 -3.23 23.97 9.06
C ALA A 1 -2.50 23.40 7.84
N MET A 2 -3.15 23.41 6.67
CA MET A 2 -2.56 22.95 5.40
C MET A 2 -2.04 24.18 4.66
N ASP A 3 -0.72 24.25 4.46
CA ASP A 3 -0.05 25.27 3.66
C ASP A 3 -0.38 25.00 2.17
N ARG A 4 -1.47 25.61 1.70
CA ARG A 4 -1.81 25.65 0.28
C ARG A 4 -1.01 26.78 -0.37
N ARG A 5 0.17 26.46 -0.89
CA ARG A 5 0.80 27.37 -1.86
C ARG A 5 0.13 27.18 -3.22
N PRO A 6 -0.53 28.20 -3.79
CA PRO A 6 -1.08 28.10 -5.13
C PRO A 6 0.05 28.03 -6.16
N PHE A 7 -0.07 27.09 -7.09
CA PHE A 7 0.68 27.08 -8.35
C PHE A 7 0.14 28.24 -9.20
N LEU A 8 0.76 29.41 -9.08
CA LEU A 8 0.50 30.54 -9.96
C LEU A 8 1.19 30.26 -11.31
N GLY A 9 0.39 29.86 -12.28
CA GLY A 9 0.76 29.95 -13.69
C GLY A 9 0.69 31.41 -14.13
N GLU A 10 1.80 32.13 -14.00
CA GLU A 10 1.98 33.43 -14.66
C GLU A 10 2.16 33.20 -16.17
N ARG A 11 1.14 33.56 -16.95
CA ARG A 11 1.34 33.93 -18.35
C ARG A 11 1.98 35.31 -18.37
N SER A 12 3.31 35.38 -18.54
CA SER A 12 4.00 36.62 -18.85
C SER A 12 3.88 36.93 -20.34
N THR A 13 2.89 37.74 -20.72
CA THR A 13 2.98 38.56 -21.93
C THR A 13 3.39 39.96 -21.50
N GLU A 14 4.68 40.24 -21.32
CA GLU A 14 5.12 41.63 -21.36
C GLU A 14 6.61 41.81 -21.69
N LYS A 15 6.84 42.92 -22.39
CA LYS A 15 7.99 43.26 -23.20
C LYS A 15 9.26 43.51 -22.39
N SER A 16 10.37 43.10 -23.01
CA SER A 16 11.73 43.40 -22.61
C SER A 16 11.98 44.89 -22.33
N PRO A 17 12.63 45.22 -21.21
CA PRO A 17 13.63 46.26 -21.17
C PRO A 17 15.02 45.60 -21.20
N LEU A 18 15.81 45.99 -22.20
CA LEU A 18 17.26 45.84 -22.22
C LEU A 18 17.82 46.49 -20.94
N PHE A 19 18.15 45.67 -19.93
CA PHE A 19 18.92 46.12 -18.78
C PHE A 19 20.17 45.25 -18.62
N SER A 20 21.28 45.97 -18.53
CA SER A 20 22.66 45.51 -18.51
C SER A 20 22.90 44.35 -17.53
N GLN A 21 23.19 43.18 -18.08
CA GLN A 21 24.05 42.19 -17.44
C GLN A 21 25.49 42.68 -17.55
N ASN A 22 26.22 42.72 -16.44
CA ASN A 22 27.62 42.28 -16.35
C ASN A 22 28.09 42.40 -14.89
N GLY A 23 28.27 41.26 -14.21
CA GLY A 23 29.15 41.24 -13.03
C GLY A 23 28.93 40.20 -11.94
N ARG A 24 27.80 39.47 -11.89
CA ARG A 24 27.51 38.56 -10.75
C ARG A 24 26.83 37.23 -11.10
N LEU A 25 27.01 36.74 -12.33
CA LEU A 25 26.38 35.50 -12.79
C LEU A 25 27.33 34.29 -12.92
N SER A 26 28.56 34.37 -12.41
CA SER A 26 29.55 33.28 -12.59
C SER A 26 29.80 32.41 -11.36
N SER A 27 29.27 32.75 -10.17
CA SER A 27 29.48 31.93 -8.96
C SER A 27 28.41 30.85 -8.78
N ASP A 28 27.15 31.14 -9.12
CA ASP A 28 26.03 30.23 -8.81
C ASP A 28 25.85 29.14 -9.87
N LEU A 29 26.34 29.37 -11.10
CA LEU A 29 26.40 28.35 -12.17
C LEU A 29 27.44 27.25 -11.91
N SER A 30 28.32 27.39 -10.91
CA SER A 30 29.33 26.37 -10.58
C SER A 30 28.86 25.35 -9.54
N LEU A 31 27.77 25.64 -8.80
CA LEU A 31 27.23 24.72 -7.79
C LEU A 31 26.20 23.73 -8.37
N GLU A 32 25.42 24.11 -9.38
CA GLU A 32 24.53 23.17 -10.08
C GLU A 32 25.30 22.14 -10.94
N GLY A 33 26.54 22.43 -11.33
CA GLY A 33 27.40 21.50 -12.07
C GLY A 33 28.08 20.42 -11.21
N ALA A 34 28.17 20.63 -9.89
CA ALA A 34 28.86 19.70 -8.99
C ALA A 34 27.97 18.55 -8.51
N GLU A 35 26.64 18.70 -8.52
CA GLU A 35 25.70 17.64 -8.14
C GLU A 35 25.50 16.58 -9.26
N HIS A 36 26.04 16.83 -10.45
CA HIS A 36 25.99 15.91 -11.60
C HIS A 36 27.25 15.04 -11.80
N ALA A 37 28.35 15.30 -11.08
CA ALA A 37 29.57 14.49 -11.18
C ALA A 37 29.46 13.14 -10.44
N ASP A 38 28.51 13.06 -9.52
CA ASP A 38 28.17 11.83 -8.80
C ASP A 38 27.18 11.00 -9.64
N GLY A 39 27.71 10.33 -10.65
CA GLY A 39 26.93 9.65 -11.69
C GLY A 39 25.89 8.62 -11.21
N PRO A 40 25.23 7.91 -12.15
CA PRO A 40 24.06 7.04 -11.94
C PRO A 40 24.14 6.07 -10.74
N ARG A 41 25.36 5.68 -10.33
CA ARG A 41 25.60 4.77 -9.20
C ARG A 41 25.16 5.30 -7.84
N LYS A 42 25.24 6.60 -7.54
CA LYS A 42 24.78 7.12 -6.23
C LYS A 42 23.25 7.11 -6.12
N PHE A 43 22.56 7.33 -7.23
CA PHE A 43 21.10 7.29 -7.33
C PHE A 43 20.56 5.90 -6.93
N TYR A 44 21.09 4.83 -7.54
CA TYR A 44 20.65 3.45 -7.26
C TYR A 44 20.86 3.01 -5.80
N LYS A 45 21.99 3.41 -5.17
CA LYS A 45 22.25 3.05 -3.77
C LYS A 45 21.13 3.55 -2.84
N GLY A 46 20.64 4.77 -3.07
CA GLY A 46 19.57 5.35 -2.27
C GLY A 46 18.25 4.58 -2.39
N GLU A 47 17.87 4.19 -3.61
CA GLU A 47 16.62 3.44 -3.85
C GLU A 47 16.68 2.05 -3.22
N TYR A 48 17.78 1.31 -3.39
CA TYR A 48 17.94 -0.02 -2.79
C TYR A 48 17.94 0.03 -1.25
N THR A 49 18.56 1.05 -0.65
CA THR A 49 18.49 1.24 0.80
C THR A 49 17.05 1.49 1.26
N ARG A 50 16.29 2.37 0.57
CA ARG A 50 14.89 2.65 0.92
C ARG A 50 14.00 1.41 0.76
N MET A 51 14.20 0.63 -0.30
CA MET A 51 13.56 -0.67 -0.50
C MET A 51 13.88 -1.63 0.65
N GLY A 52 15.16 -1.78 0.98
CA GLY A 52 15.60 -2.66 2.07
C GLY A 52 15.00 -2.29 3.42
N VAL A 53 14.92 -0.99 3.74
CA VAL A 53 14.25 -0.52 4.96
C VAL A 53 12.76 -0.84 4.95
N TRP A 54 12.07 -0.63 3.81
CA TRP A 54 10.65 -0.98 3.69
C TRP A 54 10.41 -2.47 3.90
N LEU A 55 11.18 -3.32 3.23
CA LEU A 55 11.07 -4.78 3.38
C LEU A 55 11.38 -5.23 4.81
N ALA A 56 12.36 -4.62 5.47
CA ALA A 56 12.64 -4.89 6.89
C ALA A 56 11.44 -4.53 7.80
N VAL A 57 10.76 -3.41 7.54
CA VAL A 57 9.53 -3.04 8.25
C VAL A 57 8.44 -4.10 8.06
N LEU A 58 8.22 -4.57 6.82
CA LEU A 58 7.24 -5.62 6.54
C LEU A 58 7.60 -6.94 7.25
N THR A 59 8.87 -7.33 7.26
CA THR A 59 9.34 -8.52 7.98
C THR A 59 9.12 -8.38 9.49
N CYS A 60 9.39 -7.21 10.08
CA CYS A 60 9.11 -6.97 11.50
C CYS A 60 7.62 -7.10 11.83
N LEU A 61 6.73 -6.57 10.97
CA LEU A 61 5.28 -6.73 11.13
C LEU A 61 4.84 -8.18 11.01
N TRP A 62 5.46 -8.95 10.11
CA TRP A 62 5.19 -10.37 9.96
C TRP A 62 5.61 -11.13 11.22
N ILE A 63 6.78 -10.83 11.78
CA ILE A 63 7.23 -11.39 13.07
C ILE A 63 6.25 -11.05 14.19
N ILE A 64 5.79 -9.79 14.29
CA ILE A 64 4.77 -9.37 15.28
C ILE A 64 3.51 -10.23 15.14
N THR A 65 3.07 -10.48 13.90
CA THR A 65 1.91 -11.33 13.63
C THR A 65 2.16 -12.77 14.08
N ARG A 66 3.33 -13.37 13.77
CA ARG A 66 3.68 -14.73 14.21
C ARG A 66 3.78 -14.84 15.73
N VAL A 67 4.29 -13.81 16.41
CA VAL A 67 4.31 -13.76 17.88
C VAL A 67 2.89 -13.67 18.43
N THR A 68 2.03 -12.85 17.83
CA THR A 68 0.61 -12.74 18.23
C THR A 68 -0.12 -14.08 18.06
N CYS A 69 0.14 -14.77 16.95
CA CYS A 69 -0.34 -16.12 16.68
C CYS A 69 0.13 -17.13 17.73
N ALA A 70 1.41 -17.09 18.10
CA ALA A 70 1.96 -17.93 19.17
C ALA A 70 1.34 -17.63 20.55
N CYS A 71 0.77 -16.43 20.74
CA CYS A 71 -0.02 -16.07 21.92
C CYS A 71 -1.50 -16.49 21.82
N GLY A 72 -1.92 -17.16 20.73
CA GLY A 72 -3.27 -17.65 20.53
C GLY A 72 -4.24 -16.68 19.84
N ALA A 73 -3.73 -15.65 19.15
CA ALA A 73 -4.57 -14.70 18.40
C ALA A 73 -4.13 -14.58 16.92
N PRO A 74 -5.04 -14.69 15.94
CA PRO A 74 -6.44 -15.08 16.12
C PRO A 74 -6.58 -16.56 16.53
N ASN A 75 -7.77 -16.96 16.99
CA ASN A 75 -8.03 -18.34 17.43
C ASN A 75 -7.90 -19.36 16.30
N ASP A 76 -8.10 -18.91 15.06
CA ASP A 76 -7.96 -19.69 13.83
C ASP A 76 -6.56 -19.59 13.20
N CYS A 77 -5.58 -19.06 13.93
CA CYS A 77 -4.23 -18.91 13.41
C CYS A 77 -3.55 -20.25 13.16
N VAL A 78 -2.85 -20.37 12.03
CA VAL A 78 -2.06 -21.56 11.69
C VAL A 78 -0.70 -21.49 12.39
N SER A 79 -0.61 -22.15 13.55
CA SER A 79 0.60 -22.16 14.40
C SER A 79 1.72 -23.03 13.82
N GLU A 80 1.38 -24.10 13.10
CA GLU A 80 2.36 -25.02 12.53
C GLU A 80 2.92 -24.48 11.21
N SER A 81 4.20 -24.10 11.22
CA SER A 81 4.89 -23.65 10.02
C SER A 81 6.00 -24.62 9.64
N SER A 82 5.89 -25.26 8.49
CA SER A 82 7.04 -25.93 7.88
C SER A 82 8.07 -24.88 7.39
N PRO A 83 9.37 -25.23 7.28
CA PRO A 83 10.36 -24.34 6.68
C PRO A 83 9.99 -23.89 5.26
N SER A 84 9.37 -24.79 4.48
CA SER A 84 8.87 -24.47 3.13
C SER A 84 7.74 -23.45 3.14
N THR A 85 6.77 -23.59 4.04
CA THR A 85 5.66 -22.63 4.17
C THR A 85 6.20 -21.26 4.59
N THR A 86 7.11 -21.23 5.57
CA THR A 86 7.77 -19.99 6.01
C THR A 86 8.54 -19.33 4.87
N MET A 87 9.27 -20.11 4.07
CA MET A 87 10.00 -19.59 2.92
C MET A 87 9.06 -19.02 1.85
N ASN A 88 7.91 -19.67 1.61
CA ASN A 88 6.88 -19.16 0.71
C ASN A 88 6.29 -17.83 1.21
N ASP A 89 5.97 -17.74 2.51
CA ASP A 89 5.46 -16.51 3.12
C ASP A 89 6.42 -15.35 2.92
N ILE A 90 7.71 -15.58 3.19
CA ILE A 90 8.74 -14.56 3.01
C ILE A 90 8.89 -14.20 1.53
N GLN A 91 8.90 -15.17 0.61
CA GLN A 91 8.97 -14.89 -0.83
C GLN A 91 7.81 -13.99 -1.29
N ILE A 92 6.59 -14.29 -0.86
CA ILE A 92 5.38 -13.54 -1.20
C ILE A 92 5.38 -12.16 -0.53
N LEU A 93 5.79 -12.08 0.74
CA LEU A 93 5.96 -10.81 1.46
C LEU A 93 6.95 -9.89 0.75
N LEU A 94 8.08 -10.43 0.29
CA LEU A 94 9.09 -9.69 -0.46
C LEU A 94 8.57 -9.25 -1.83
N LEU A 95 7.88 -10.12 -2.56
CA LEU A 95 7.30 -9.82 -3.86
C LEU A 95 6.25 -8.70 -3.76
N TYR A 96 5.24 -8.88 -2.92
CA TYR A 96 4.18 -7.89 -2.73
C TYR A 96 4.69 -6.61 -2.08
N GLY A 97 5.64 -6.72 -1.15
CA GLY A 97 6.31 -5.59 -0.52
C GLY A 97 7.10 -4.75 -1.51
N PHE A 98 7.81 -5.39 -2.44
CA PHE A 98 8.53 -4.71 -3.51
C PHE A 98 7.56 -3.96 -4.44
N THR A 99 6.52 -4.64 -4.92
CA THR A 99 5.51 -4.01 -5.79
C THR A 99 4.78 -2.88 -5.06
N GLN A 100 4.42 -3.08 -3.79
CA GLN A 100 3.79 -2.04 -2.97
C GLN A 100 4.70 -0.81 -2.85
N ALA A 101 5.97 -1.00 -2.49
CA ALA A 101 6.94 0.10 -2.37
C ALA A 101 7.09 0.91 -3.67
N TRP A 102 7.05 0.24 -4.83
CA TRP A 102 7.04 0.90 -6.13
C TRP A 102 5.78 1.74 -6.32
N PHE A 103 4.59 1.15 -6.19
CA PHE A 103 3.32 1.85 -6.43
C PHE A 103 3.08 3.00 -5.45
N VAL A 104 3.48 2.86 -4.19
CA VAL A 104 3.28 3.91 -3.17
C VAL A 104 4.43 4.90 -3.08
N GLU A 105 5.33 4.85 -4.08
CA GLU A 105 6.48 5.74 -4.28
C GLU A 105 7.45 5.76 -3.09
N ILE A 106 7.56 4.70 -2.30
CA ILE A 106 8.48 4.64 -1.14
C ILE A 106 9.95 4.75 -1.58
N LEU A 107 10.25 4.40 -2.83
CA LEU A 107 11.56 4.56 -3.44
C LEU A 107 11.91 6.03 -3.72
N GLU A 108 10.92 6.92 -3.78
CA GLU A 108 11.14 8.36 -3.95
C GLU A 108 11.64 8.96 -2.62
N ARG A 109 12.74 9.73 -2.68
CA ARG A 109 13.40 10.28 -1.48
C ARG A 109 12.43 11.10 -0.65
N ARG A 110 11.63 11.96 -1.29
CA ARG A 110 10.68 12.84 -0.59
C ARG A 110 9.60 12.05 0.13
N ARG A 111 9.06 11.01 -0.51
CA ARG A 111 8.01 10.15 0.05
C ARG A 111 8.54 9.34 1.22
N PHE A 112 9.72 8.73 1.08
CA PHE A 112 10.37 7.97 2.13
C PHE A 112 10.54 8.79 3.41
N TRP A 113 11.16 9.97 3.33
CA TRP A 113 11.37 10.81 4.51
C TRP A 113 10.07 11.35 5.09
N HIS A 114 9.01 11.50 4.28
CA HIS A 114 7.70 11.88 4.79
C HIS A 114 7.07 10.75 5.63
N VAL A 115 7.13 9.51 5.14
CA VAL A 115 6.59 8.31 5.84
C VAL A 115 7.40 8.01 7.10
N PHE A 116 8.73 8.05 7.02
CA PHE A 116 9.64 7.72 8.12
C PHE A 116 9.94 8.89 9.07
N SER A 117 9.26 10.03 8.92
CA SER A 117 9.39 11.15 9.86
C SER A 117 8.73 10.82 11.21
N LEU A 118 9.43 11.10 12.30
CA LEU A 118 8.89 10.96 13.67
C LEU A 118 7.64 11.83 13.92
N GLN A 119 7.46 12.91 13.16
CA GLN A 119 6.24 13.74 13.22
C GLN A 119 4.99 12.99 12.75
N ARG A 120 5.16 11.86 12.07
CA ARG A 120 4.11 10.96 11.59
C ARG A 120 4.02 9.71 12.47
N TRP A 121 4.25 9.84 13.78
CA TRP A 121 4.14 8.73 14.75
C TRP A 121 2.82 7.94 14.61
N TYR A 122 1.72 8.61 14.25
CA TYR A 122 0.43 7.95 14.04
C TYR A 122 0.46 6.89 12.93
N PHE A 123 1.28 7.07 11.88
CA PHE A 123 1.49 6.05 10.85
C PHE A 123 2.06 4.77 11.47
N TRP A 124 3.09 4.91 12.30
CA TRP A 124 3.77 3.80 12.95
C TRP A 124 2.89 3.09 13.98
N VAL A 125 2.15 3.86 14.78
CA VAL A 125 1.21 3.29 15.76
C VAL A 125 0.10 2.52 15.06
N VAL A 126 -0.49 3.06 14.00
CA VAL A 126 -1.54 2.35 13.24
C VAL A 126 -0.96 1.14 12.53
N LEU A 127 0.21 1.26 11.89
CA LEU A 127 0.84 0.16 11.14
C LEU A 127 1.19 -1.01 12.06
N ALA A 128 1.81 -0.75 13.21
CA ALA A 128 2.18 -1.79 14.18
C ALA A 128 0.98 -2.32 14.97
N GLY A 129 -0.04 -1.48 15.22
CA GLY A 129 -1.25 -1.87 15.93
C GLY A 129 -2.25 -2.65 15.06
N THR A 130 -2.24 -2.47 13.74
CA THR A 130 -3.21 -3.11 12.85
C THR A 130 -3.16 -4.65 12.93
N PRO A 131 -2.00 -5.32 12.86
CA PRO A 131 -1.98 -6.78 12.96
C PRO A 131 -2.65 -7.36 14.22
N PRO A 132 -2.25 -6.99 15.45
CA PRO A 132 -2.89 -7.55 16.65
C PRO A 132 -4.36 -7.14 16.78
N VAL A 133 -4.72 -5.90 16.41
CA VAL A 133 -6.13 -5.46 16.44
C VAL A 133 -6.97 -6.28 15.46
N PHE A 134 -6.47 -6.52 14.25
CA PHE A 134 -7.20 -7.28 13.25
C PHE A 134 -7.32 -8.76 13.65
N SER A 135 -6.30 -9.33 14.30
CA SER A 135 -6.37 -10.67 14.89
C SER A 135 -7.44 -10.79 15.98
N VAL A 136 -7.63 -9.76 16.81
CA VAL A 136 -8.71 -9.76 17.80
C VAL A 136 -10.09 -9.55 17.15
N ILE A 137 -10.15 -8.74 16.09
CA ILE A 137 -11.41 -8.49 15.36
C ILE A 137 -11.86 -9.73 14.58
N SER A 138 -10.93 -10.52 14.03
CA SER A 138 -11.28 -11.75 13.29
C SER A 138 -11.93 -12.80 14.18
N ASP A 139 -11.67 -12.77 15.50
CA ASP A 139 -12.31 -13.66 16.48
C ASP A 139 -13.76 -13.26 16.82
N LEU A 140 -14.24 -12.12 16.32
CA LEU A 140 -15.63 -11.72 16.54
C LEU A 140 -16.56 -12.61 15.69
N PRO A 141 -17.62 -13.21 16.26
CA PRO A 141 -18.54 -14.08 15.51
C PRO A 141 -19.20 -13.42 14.29
N VAL A 142 -19.24 -12.08 14.28
CA VAL A 142 -19.75 -11.30 13.15
C VAL A 142 -18.80 -11.33 11.93
N MET A 143 -17.52 -11.59 12.15
CA MET A 143 -16.46 -11.63 11.14
C MET A 143 -16.17 -13.04 10.60
N GLU A 144 -16.66 -14.10 11.26
CA GLU A 144 -16.56 -15.51 10.83
C GLU A 144 -17.41 -15.83 9.57
N PHE A 145 -17.80 -14.81 8.82
CA PHE A 145 -18.62 -14.96 7.62
C PHE A 145 -17.80 -15.59 6.48
N SER A 146 -18.01 -16.88 6.24
CA SER A 146 -17.59 -17.54 5.01
C SER A 146 -18.64 -17.31 3.92
N ILE A 147 -18.20 -16.92 2.71
CA ILE A 147 -19.03 -16.84 1.51
C ILE A 147 -19.31 -18.27 1.02
N SER A 148 -19.95 -19.09 1.86
CA SER A 148 -20.45 -20.41 1.47
C SER A 148 -21.94 -20.34 1.12
N SER A 149 -22.42 -21.35 0.41
CA SER A 149 -23.68 -21.37 -0.37
C SER A 149 -24.99 -21.17 0.42
N SER A 150 -24.96 -21.07 1.74
CA SER A 150 -26.12 -20.75 2.60
C SER A 150 -26.03 -19.33 3.19
N PHE A 151 -26.24 -18.33 2.33
CA PHE A 151 -26.27 -16.91 2.71
C PHE A 151 -27.48 -16.58 3.61
N SER A 152 -27.33 -16.66 4.94
CA SER A 152 -28.24 -15.98 5.87
C SER A 152 -27.47 -14.93 6.69
N LEU A 153 -27.20 -13.78 6.07
CA LEU A 153 -26.63 -12.63 6.78
C LEU A 153 -27.71 -11.98 7.64
N SER A 154 -27.38 -11.68 8.90
CA SER A 154 -28.25 -10.85 9.73
C SER A 154 -28.37 -9.44 9.12
N GLY A 155 -29.54 -8.80 9.22
CA GLY A 155 -29.73 -7.45 8.68
C GLY A 155 -28.72 -6.42 9.22
N GLY A 156 -28.29 -6.60 10.48
CA GLY A 156 -27.23 -5.79 11.09
C GLY A 156 -25.87 -5.96 10.41
N MET A 157 -25.48 -7.20 10.08
CA MET A 157 -24.23 -7.46 9.36
C MET A 157 -24.25 -6.88 7.96
N VAL A 158 -25.37 -7.01 7.24
CA VAL A 158 -25.54 -6.37 5.91
C VAL A 158 -25.35 -4.86 6.02
N ALA A 159 -25.94 -4.21 7.03
CA ALA A 159 -25.77 -2.78 7.24
C ALA A 159 -24.30 -2.38 7.51
N VAL A 160 -23.57 -3.17 8.32
CA VAL A 160 -22.14 -2.95 8.59
C VAL A 160 -21.30 -3.12 7.33
N LEU A 161 -21.51 -4.18 6.55
CA LEU A 161 -20.79 -4.43 5.30
C LEU A 161 -21.05 -3.33 4.27
N VAL A 162 -22.30 -2.88 4.13
CA VAL A 162 -22.67 -1.78 3.22
C VAL A 162 -22.01 -0.47 3.67
N ALA A 163 -22.04 -0.16 4.97
CA ALA A 163 -21.41 1.03 5.52
C ALA A 163 -19.88 1.00 5.31
N ALA A 164 -19.23 -0.13 5.61
CA ALA A 164 -17.80 -0.32 5.41
C ALA A 164 -17.42 -0.22 3.93
N GLY A 165 -18.16 -0.91 3.05
CA GLY A 165 -17.94 -0.87 1.61
C GLY A 165 -18.16 0.51 1.01
N THR A 166 -19.16 1.26 1.50
CA THR A 166 -19.41 2.65 1.07
C THR A 166 -18.30 3.58 1.55
N GLY A 167 -17.94 3.53 2.83
CA GLY A 167 -16.85 4.34 3.38
C GLY A 167 -15.52 4.06 2.68
N PHE A 168 -15.25 2.79 2.40
CA PHE A 168 -14.08 2.37 1.64
C PHE A 168 -14.09 2.92 0.20
N SER A 169 -15.22 2.79 -0.51
CA SER A 169 -15.39 3.31 -1.86
C SER A 169 -15.21 4.83 -1.93
N LEU A 170 -15.75 5.56 -0.95
CA LEU A 170 -15.57 7.00 -0.84
C LEU A 170 -14.10 7.37 -0.57
N TRP A 171 -13.40 6.59 0.25
CA TRP A 171 -11.98 6.81 0.54
C TRP A 171 -11.10 6.59 -0.70
N LEU A 172 -11.43 5.59 -1.52
CA LEU A 172 -10.77 5.35 -2.79
C LEU A 172 -11.08 6.46 -3.82
N ALA A 173 -12.35 6.84 -3.94
CA ALA A 173 -12.77 7.94 -4.81
C ALA A 173 -12.04 9.25 -4.45
N PHE A 174 -11.89 9.53 -3.16
CA PHE A 174 -11.10 10.67 -2.68
C PHE A 174 -9.66 10.63 -3.20
N HIS A 175 -8.96 9.49 -3.14
CA HIS A 175 -7.59 9.38 -3.64
C HIS A 175 -7.50 9.55 -5.16
N ILE A 176 -8.46 9.02 -5.92
CA ILE A 176 -8.51 9.19 -7.38
C ILE A 176 -8.76 10.65 -7.74
N LEU A 177 -9.70 11.32 -7.06
CA LEU A 177 -9.97 12.75 -7.27
C LEU A 177 -8.76 13.60 -6.86
N TYR A 178 -8.11 13.27 -5.75
CA TYR A 178 -6.88 13.93 -5.31
C TYR A 178 -5.75 13.78 -6.34
N ALA A 179 -5.56 12.57 -6.89
CA ALA A 179 -4.59 12.30 -7.95
C ALA A 179 -4.83 13.20 -9.17
N LYS A 180 -6.09 13.33 -9.60
CA LYS A 180 -6.48 14.20 -10.73
C LYS A 180 -6.14 15.67 -10.50
N HIS A 181 -6.17 16.13 -9.24
CA HIS A 181 -5.83 17.51 -8.90
C HIS A 181 -4.33 17.77 -8.78
N VAL A 182 -3.53 16.75 -8.44
CA VAL A 182 -2.08 16.91 -8.20
C VAL A 182 -1.24 16.58 -9.42
N TYR A 183 -1.64 15.58 -10.22
CA TYR A 183 -0.88 15.14 -11.37
C TYR A 183 -1.34 15.81 -12.67
N ALA A 184 -0.40 16.01 -13.60
CA ALA A 184 -0.73 16.23 -15.01
C ALA A 184 -1.50 15.02 -15.56
N MET A 185 -2.31 15.22 -16.61
CA MET A 185 -3.22 14.18 -17.11
C MET A 185 -2.52 12.86 -17.44
N ASP A 186 -1.35 12.91 -18.09
CA ASP A 186 -0.61 11.70 -18.46
C ASP A 186 -0.17 10.90 -17.21
N ASN A 187 0.36 11.59 -16.20
CA ASN A 187 0.75 10.96 -14.93
C ASN A 187 -0.46 10.47 -14.13
N PHE A 188 -1.58 11.18 -14.19
CA PHE A 188 -2.85 10.73 -13.60
C PHE A 188 -3.34 9.43 -14.27
N LEU A 189 -3.26 9.33 -15.60
CA LEU A 189 -3.63 8.12 -16.33
C LEU A 189 -2.72 6.94 -15.97
N VAL A 190 -1.40 7.14 -15.93
CA VAL A 190 -0.45 6.11 -15.47
C VAL A 190 -0.78 5.66 -14.04
N TYR A 191 -1.08 6.62 -13.15
CA TYR A 191 -1.48 6.34 -11.79
C TYR A 191 -2.72 5.43 -11.74
N VAL A 192 -3.81 5.82 -12.39
CA VAL A 192 -5.08 5.08 -12.36
C VAL A 192 -4.97 3.74 -13.09
N LEU A 193 -4.45 3.73 -14.32
CA LEU A 193 -4.40 2.53 -15.16
C LEU A 193 -3.51 1.46 -14.55
N GLY A 194 -2.37 1.82 -13.95
CA GLY A 194 -1.50 0.85 -13.29
C GLY A 194 -2.21 0.12 -12.15
N ARG A 195 -3.05 0.82 -11.37
CA ARG A 195 -3.75 0.27 -10.20
C ARG A 195 -5.01 -0.49 -10.60
N VAL A 196 -5.78 0.05 -11.54
CA VAL A 196 -6.94 -0.64 -12.13
C VAL A 196 -6.49 -1.91 -12.85
N GLY A 197 -5.34 -1.90 -13.54
CA GLY A 197 -4.78 -3.09 -14.19
C GLY A 197 -4.51 -4.23 -13.20
N VAL A 198 -3.96 -3.93 -12.03
CA VAL A 198 -3.80 -4.92 -10.94
C VAL A 198 -5.16 -5.45 -10.49
N LEU A 199 -6.12 -4.58 -10.21
CA LEU A 199 -7.46 -5.01 -9.79
C LEU A 199 -8.16 -5.89 -10.84
N LEU A 200 -8.05 -5.52 -12.12
CA LEU A 200 -8.63 -6.28 -13.22
C LEU A 200 -7.97 -7.64 -13.38
N PHE A 201 -6.64 -7.72 -13.29
CA PHE A 201 -5.91 -8.98 -13.36
C PHE A 201 -6.45 -9.98 -12.31
N PHE A 202 -6.60 -9.52 -11.07
CA PHE A 202 -7.12 -10.38 -10.02
C PHE A 202 -8.60 -10.67 -10.19
N LEU A 203 -9.42 -9.70 -10.60
CA LEU A 203 -10.83 -9.95 -10.91
C LEU A 203 -10.99 -11.06 -11.97
N VAL A 204 -10.18 -11.04 -13.04
CA VAL A 204 -10.16 -12.11 -14.05
C VAL A 204 -9.73 -13.43 -13.43
N TYR A 205 -8.67 -13.43 -12.63
CA TYR A 205 -8.23 -14.63 -11.91
C TYR A 205 -9.36 -15.21 -11.03
N MET A 206 -10.05 -14.37 -10.25
CA MET A 206 -11.16 -14.80 -9.40
C MET A 206 -12.29 -15.44 -10.22
N MET A 207 -12.61 -14.85 -11.39
CA MET A 207 -13.61 -15.42 -12.29
C MET A 207 -13.18 -16.79 -12.81
N VAL A 208 -11.91 -16.96 -13.19
CA VAL A 208 -11.39 -18.27 -13.63
C VAL A 208 -11.47 -19.29 -12.48
N ALA A 209 -10.96 -18.94 -11.30
CA ALA A 209 -10.95 -19.81 -10.14
C ALA A 209 -12.37 -20.21 -9.69
N TYR A 210 -13.32 -19.27 -9.69
CA TYR A 210 -14.72 -19.56 -9.37
C TYR A 210 -15.37 -20.58 -10.31
N ASN A 211 -14.93 -20.63 -11.58
CA ASN A 211 -15.42 -21.59 -12.55
C ASN A 211 -14.70 -22.95 -12.47
N GLU A 212 -13.45 -22.99 -12.02
CA GLU A 212 -12.63 -24.22 -11.97
C GLU A 212 -12.77 -25.01 -10.66
N TYR A 213 -13.05 -24.35 -9.53
CA TYR A 213 -12.99 -24.98 -8.20
C TYR A 213 -14.36 -25.04 -7.51
N GLU A 214 -14.61 -26.11 -6.73
CA GLU A 214 -15.83 -26.27 -5.93
C GLU A 214 -15.88 -25.24 -4.80
N GLU A 215 -14.77 -25.13 -4.07
CA GLU A 215 -14.60 -24.20 -2.97
C GLU A 215 -13.45 -23.24 -3.27
N TYR A 216 -13.65 -21.98 -2.92
CA TYR A 216 -12.71 -20.90 -3.20
C TYR A 216 -12.71 -19.92 -2.03
N HIS A 217 -11.57 -19.78 -1.38
CA HIS A 217 -11.37 -18.86 -0.27
C HIS A 217 -10.57 -17.66 -0.72
N PHE A 218 -11.21 -16.49 -0.75
CA PHE A 218 -10.53 -15.24 -1.05
C PHE A 218 -9.88 -14.66 0.20
N HIS A 219 -8.56 -14.68 0.25
CA HIS A 219 -7.86 -14.10 1.39
C HIS A 219 -7.87 -12.56 1.35
N HIS A 220 -8.36 -11.96 2.44
CA HIS A 220 -8.50 -10.51 2.59
C HIS A 220 -7.16 -9.75 2.52
N TYR A 221 -6.02 -10.40 2.80
CA TYR A 221 -4.69 -9.77 2.69
C TYR A 221 -4.38 -9.30 1.27
N TRP A 222 -4.90 -9.98 0.25
CA TRP A 222 -4.71 -9.57 -1.13
C TRP A 222 -5.47 -8.28 -1.44
N LEU A 223 -6.73 -8.20 -1.01
CA LEU A 223 -7.54 -7.00 -1.17
C LEU A 223 -6.85 -5.83 -0.45
N ALA A 224 -6.39 -6.05 0.78
CA ALA A 224 -5.64 -5.05 1.53
C ALA A 224 -4.39 -4.58 0.76
N TRP A 225 -3.60 -5.51 0.21
CA TRP A 225 -2.47 -5.15 -0.66
C TRP A 225 -2.89 -4.31 -1.87
N ALA A 226 -3.91 -4.72 -2.62
CA ALA A 226 -4.35 -4.01 -3.83
C ALA A 226 -4.83 -2.58 -3.50
N VAL A 227 -5.53 -2.44 -2.37
CA VAL A 227 -5.99 -1.15 -1.84
C VAL A 227 -4.81 -0.25 -1.45
N SER A 228 -3.77 -0.82 -0.84
CA SER A 228 -2.58 -0.07 -0.42
C SER A 228 -1.91 0.66 -1.58
N LEU A 229 -2.03 0.16 -2.82
CA LEU A 229 -1.40 0.74 -4.01
C LEU A 229 -1.90 2.16 -4.32
N PHE A 230 -3.07 2.56 -3.81
CA PHE A 230 -3.61 3.91 -3.95
C PHE A 230 -3.02 4.92 -2.95
N ALA A 231 -2.17 4.46 -2.02
CA ALA A 231 -1.62 5.29 -0.96
C ALA A 231 -0.26 5.91 -1.31
N SER A 232 -0.15 6.66 -2.42
CA SER A 232 1.12 7.30 -2.83
C SER A 232 1.33 8.73 -2.30
N PHE A 233 0.33 9.36 -1.68
CA PHE A 233 0.34 10.80 -1.42
C PHE A 233 0.81 11.22 -0.01
N ASN A 234 1.48 12.36 0.09
CA ASN A 234 2.01 12.93 1.34
C ASN A 234 0.96 13.67 2.17
N HIS A 235 -0.20 13.04 2.42
CA HIS A 235 -1.23 13.55 3.33
C HIS A 235 -1.67 12.46 4.33
N PRO A 236 -2.24 12.85 5.49
CA PRO A 236 -2.57 11.89 6.55
C PRO A 236 -3.48 10.74 6.11
N ALA A 237 -4.50 11.03 5.28
CA ALA A 237 -5.42 10.00 4.80
C ALA A 237 -4.73 8.90 3.97
N SER A 238 -3.68 9.23 3.20
CA SER A 238 -2.92 8.23 2.44
C SER A 238 -1.99 7.45 3.35
N LEU A 239 -1.39 8.10 4.36
CA LEU A 239 -0.58 7.38 5.36
C LEU A 239 -1.43 6.41 6.19
N LEU A 240 -2.65 6.80 6.58
CA LEU A 240 -3.57 5.90 7.28
C LEU A 240 -4.03 4.75 6.38
N LEU A 241 -4.34 5.03 5.11
CA LEU A 241 -4.67 3.99 4.14
C LEU A 241 -3.53 2.99 4.01
N LEU A 242 -2.30 3.48 3.81
CA LEU A 242 -1.10 2.64 3.74
C LEU A 242 -0.92 1.82 5.01
N ALA A 243 -0.96 2.45 6.19
CA ALA A 243 -0.73 1.78 7.46
C ALA A 243 -1.74 0.64 7.71
N VAL A 244 -3.04 0.91 7.55
CA VAL A 244 -4.09 -0.10 7.78
C VAL A 244 -3.99 -1.20 6.73
N SER A 245 -3.91 -0.85 5.45
CA SER A 245 -3.91 -1.85 4.38
C SER A 245 -2.64 -2.72 4.36
N THR A 246 -1.46 -2.14 4.61
CA THR A 246 -0.22 -2.90 4.79
C THR A 246 -0.29 -3.77 6.04
N GLY A 247 -0.81 -3.25 7.16
CA GLY A 247 -0.97 -4.02 8.39
C GLY A 247 -1.88 -5.24 8.21
N VAL A 248 -3.05 -5.07 7.60
CA VAL A 248 -3.98 -6.17 7.27
C VAL A 248 -3.35 -7.17 6.31
N MET A 249 -2.62 -6.69 5.30
CA MET A 249 -1.91 -7.58 4.37
C MET A 249 -0.90 -8.46 5.11
N VAL A 250 -0.03 -7.86 5.94
CA VAL A 250 1.01 -8.61 6.65
C VAL A 250 0.40 -9.54 7.71
N GLN A 251 -0.68 -9.10 8.37
CA GLN A 251 -1.41 -9.93 9.32
C GLN A 251 -1.95 -11.19 8.66
N GLY A 252 -2.63 -11.07 7.51
CA GLY A 252 -3.19 -12.24 6.86
C GLY A 252 -2.11 -13.21 6.37
N LEU A 253 -0.99 -12.70 5.84
CA LEU A 253 0.17 -13.54 5.46
C LEU A 253 0.80 -14.24 6.67
N GLY A 254 0.90 -13.55 7.81
CA GLY A 254 1.49 -14.12 9.03
C GLY A 254 0.59 -15.11 9.74
N ALA A 255 -0.72 -14.88 9.76
CA ALA A 255 -1.67 -15.70 10.51
C ALA A 255 -2.11 -16.97 9.75
N TYR A 256 -2.27 -16.86 8.42
CA TYR A 256 -2.89 -17.92 7.61
C TYR A 256 -1.93 -18.59 6.64
N HIS A 257 -0.64 -18.22 6.70
CA HIS A 257 0.34 -18.58 5.69
C HIS A 257 -0.06 -18.14 4.29
N THR A 258 0.84 -18.39 3.36
CA THR A 258 0.61 -18.34 1.92
C THR A 258 0.27 -19.74 1.43
N ASP A 259 -0.74 -20.35 2.03
CA ASP A 259 -1.53 -21.28 1.22
C ASP A 259 -2.00 -20.48 0.01
N PHE A 260 -2.02 -21.13 -1.18
CA PHE A 260 -2.26 -20.45 -2.45
C PHE A 260 -3.31 -19.37 -2.24
N VAL A 261 -3.12 -18.17 -2.83
CA VAL A 261 -4.04 -17.02 -2.71
C VAL A 261 -5.50 -17.45 -2.83
N PHE A 262 -5.73 -18.62 -3.45
CA PHE A 262 -6.90 -19.46 -3.35
C PHE A 262 -6.49 -20.93 -3.17
N TYR A 263 -6.80 -21.57 -2.04
CA TYR A 263 -6.73 -23.03 -1.92
C TYR A 263 -8.04 -23.64 -2.43
N ALA A 264 -7.94 -24.78 -3.11
CA ALA A 264 -9.07 -25.54 -3.62
C ALA A 264 -9.02 -26.95 -3.04
N ASP A 265 -10.08 -27.36 -2.34
CA ASP A 265 -10.14 -28.68 -1.69
C ASP A 265 -10.60 -29.80 -2.65
N SER A 266 -11.07 -29.47 -3.85
CA SER A 266 -11.44 -30.42 -4.91
C SER A 266 -11.62 -29.71 -6.26
N ARG A 267 -11.31 -30.39 -7.37
CA ARG A 267 -11.71 -29.94 -8.72
C ARG A 267 -13.14 -30.38 -9.01
N ARG A 268 -13.94 -29.51 -9.65
CA ARG A 268 -15.26 -29.84 -10.20
C ARG A 268 -15.19 -30.90 -11.30
#